data_AF-A0A1X0RP40-F1
#
_entry.id   AF-A0A1X0RP40-F1
#
_cell.length_a   1.000
_cell.length_b   1.000
_cell.length_c   1.000
_cell.angle_alpha   90.00
_cell.angle_beta   90.00
_cell.angle_gamma   90.00
#
_symmetry.space_group_name_H-M   'P 1'
#
loop_
_entity.id
_entity.type
_entity.pdbx_description
1 polymer ?
#
loop_
_entity_poly.entity_id
_entity_poly.type
_entity_poly.pdbx_seq_one_letter_code
_entity_poly.pdbx_strand_id
1 'polypeptide(L)'
;MKAIQYLAIALFAALAVFAQNETTPNATIFELLSTNNRTLHTARFINLLNSDDGYRPVIDLLSNSTANLTVFVPNDNTLNMVSRAYRSYNRAHNISSTSEYPPANWSYHNVTVLDVLQYHIVNESFLLTNLTTGNVTVAFSMLSNSSINHYINSTLPLLIQPNATYENATNQTWLDTNAQYLRFRVGNGVNSSTVINKDLNATNGHVNIIQSVLIPPLEPSVVIPKVRNVSYLAEALHRYPMLNETLNNATNFTIFAPDSKSFQLSQAEGMNNDTLRQLALSHIVYGLYFTTNFTQNATINNGEFNLTTFNNNATLPASVNATSSQITLNGTAKVIRSNILFNNGIMHIIDRPLNITNATA
;
A
#
# COMPACT_ATOMS: atom_id res chain seq x y z
N MET A 1 4.73 -54.81 -34.79
CA MET A 1 6.04 -54.11 -34.82
C MET A 1 5.80 -52.70 -34.30
N LYS A 2 6.47 -52.30 -33.20
CA LYS A 2 7.63 -51.37 -33.16
C LYS A 2 7.35 -49.98 -33.80
N ALA A 3 7.76 -48.82 -33.26
CA ALA A 3 8.07 -48.29 -31.90
C ALA A 3 8.85 -46.96 -32.05
N ILE A 4 8.81 -46.05 -31.05
CA ILE A 4 9.87 -45.05 -30.67
C ILE A 4 10.28 -44.00 -31.75
N GLN A 5 10.38 -42.69 -31.50
CA GLN A 5 10.16 -41.79 -30.35
C GLN A 5 9.60 -40.44 -30.90
N TYR A 6 9.38 -39.32 -30.19
CA TYR A 6 9.73 -38.80 -28.86
C TYR A 6 8.45 -38.40 -28.09
N LEU A 7 8.39 -38.18 -26.77
CA LEU A 7 9.36 -37.86 -25.70
C LEU A 7 9.80 -36.39 -25.56
N ALA A 8 8.84 -35.52 -25.22
CA ALA A 8 9.09 -34.26 -24.54
C ALA A 8 8.53 -34.32 -23.11
N ILE A 9 9.32 -34.83 -22.15
CA ILE A 9 8.96 -34.80 -20.73
C ILE A 9 9.22 -33.38 -20.20
N ALA A 10 8.16 -32.58 -20.13
CA ALA A 10 8.13 -31.34 -19.35
C ALA A 10 7.20 -31.56 -18.16
N LEU A 11 7.74 -31.46 -16.94
CA LEU A 11 6.97 -31.64 -15.71
C LEU A 11 5.80 -30.66 -15.67
N PHE A 12 4.58 -31.19 -15.74
CA PHE A 12 3.47 -30.60 -15.00
C PHE A 12 3.77 -30.78 -13.52
N ALA A 13 4.55 -29.85 -12.97
CA ALA A 13 4.64 -29.68 -11.53
C ALA A 13 3.22 -29.36 -11.05
N ALA A 14 2.64 -30.29 -10.28
CA ALA A 14 1.32 -30.12 -9.71
C ALA A 14 1.38 -29.00 -8.66
N LEU A 15 1.18 -27.76 -9.12
CA LEU A 15 0.71 -26.67 -8.29
C LEU A 15 -0.65 -27.11 -7.76
N ALA A 16 -0.63 -27.65 -6.54
CA ALA A 16 -1.83 -27.99 -5.80
C ALA A 16 -2.62 -26.71 -5.56
N VAL A 17 -3.54 -26.41 -6.47
CA VAL A 17 -4.66 -25.53 -6.20
C VAL A 17 -5.48 -26.25 -5.14
N PHE A 18 -5.19 -25.92 -3.88
CA PHE A 18 -6.00 -26.35 -2.76
C PHE A 18 -7.38 -25.71 -2.93
N ALA A 19 -8.32 -26.48 -3.50
CA ALA A 19 -9.72 -26.28 -3.21
C ALA A 19 -9.84 -26.30 -1.69
N GLN A 20 -10.31 -25.18 -1.12
CA GLN A 20 -10.56 -25.11 0.31
C GLN A 20 -11.76 -26.01 0.59
N ASN A 21 -11.52 -27.19 1.15
CA ASN A 21 -12.59 -27.96 1.77
C ASN A 21 -13.24 -27.07 2.85
N GLU A 22 -14.57 -27.15 2.97
CA GLU A 22 -15.34 -26.49 4.02
C GLU A 22 -15.15 -27.19 5.39
N THR A 23 -13.90 -27.30 5.83
CA THR A 23 -13.55 -27.61 7.21
C THR A 23 -13.60 -26.33 8.01
N THR A 24 -14.49 -26.26 9.00
CA THR A 24 -14.51 -25.14 9.96
C THR A 24 -13.13 -24.97 10.59
N PRO A 25 -12.57 -23.74 10.60
CA PRO A 25 -11.23 -23.53 11.16
C PRO A 25 -11.22 -23.87 12.64
N ASN A 26 -10.15 -24.51 13.09
CA ASN A 26 -10.01 -25.05 14.46
C ASN A 26 -8.81 -24.50 15.21
N ALA A 27 -8.12 -23.50 14.64
CA ALA A 27 -6.92 -22.86 15.17
C ALA A 27 -6.99 -21.35 14.90
N THR A 28 -6.49 -20.55 15.84
CA THR A 28 -6.25 -19.11 15.66
C THR A 28 -5.13 -18.87 14.65
N ILE A 29 -4.97 -17.63 14.19
CA ILE A 29 -3.90 -17.25 13.25
C ILE A 29 -2.51 -17.60 13.80
N PHE A 30 -2.25 -17.35 15.10
CA PHE A 30 -0.97 -17.72 15.71
C PHE A 30 -0.74 -19.23 15.76
N GLU A 31 -1.77 -20.01 16.13
CA GLU A 31 -1.70 -21.49 16.15
C GLU A 31 -1.53 -22.07 14.75
N LEU A 32 -2.30 -21.60 13.76
CA LEU A 32 -2.21 -21.99 12.36
C LEU A 32 -0.80 -21.79 11.80
N LEU A 33 -0.22 -20.61 12.04
CA LEU A 33 1.14 -20.26 11.63
C LEU A 33 2.23 -21.03 12.40
N SER A 34 1.92 -21.48 13.62
CA SER A 34 2.79 -22.30 14.47
C SER A 34 2.71 -23.79 14.17
N THR A 35 1.72 -24.26 13.40
CA THR A 35 1.72 -25.63 12.91
C THR A 35 2.97 -25.88 12.06
N ASN A 36 3.57 -27.08 12.17
CA ASN A 36 4.78 -27.44 11.41
C ASN A 36 4.49 -27.74 9.92
N ASN A 37 3.56 -26.99 9.31
CA ASN A 37 3.16 -27.12 7.92
C ASN A 37 4.23 -26.53 6.99
N ARG A 38 5.17 -27.39 6.57
CA ARG A 38 6.29 -27.05 5.68
C ARG A 38 5.89 -26.45 4.33
N THR A 39 4.61 -26.45 3.94
CA THR A 39 4.14 -25.86 2.67
C THR A 39 3.82 -24.36 2.77
N LEU A 40 3.59 -23.82 3.98
CA LEU A 40 3.27 -22.40 4.16
C LEU A 40 4.52 -21.51 4.16
N HIS A 41 5.68 -22.07 4.53
CA HIS A 41 6.95 -21.35 4.63
C HIS A 41 6.88 -20.10 5.55
N THR A 42 6.35 -20.28 6.76
CA THR A 42 6.11 -19.24 7.77
C THR A 42 6.86 -19.45 9.09
N ALA A 43 7.70 -20.49 9.21
CA ALA A 43 8.32 -20.86 10.48
C ALA A 43 9.21 -19.73 11.05
N ARG A 44 9.86 -18.95 10.18
CA ARG A 44 10.67 -17.77 10.56
C ARG A 44 9.83 -16.60 11.08
N PHE A 45 8.54 -16.54 10.77
CA PHE A 45 7.64 -15.52 11.31
C PHE A 45 7.34 -15.79 12.79
N ILE A 46 7.01 -17.04 13.12
CA ILE A 46 6.84 -17.48 14.51
C ILE A 46 8.17 -17.39 15.28
N ASN A 47 9.30 -17.76 14.67
CA ASN A 47 10.61 -17.59 15.30
C ASN A 47 10.99 -16.11 15.53
N LEU A 48 10.59 -15.20 14.64
CA LEU A 48 10.75 -13.75 14.84
C LEU A 48 9.91 -13.28 16.03
N LEU A 49 8.61 -13.59 16.06
CA LEU A 49 7.74 -13.21 17.17
C LEU A 49 8.25 -13.76 18.52
N ASN A 50 8.72 -15.00 18.55
CA ASN A 50 9.25 -15.64 19.76
C ASN A 50 10.71 -15.24 20.08
N SER A 51 11.34 -14.30 19.36
CA SER A 51 12.74 -13.92 19.58
C SER A 51 12.96 -12.77 20.56
N ASP A 52 11.91 -11.99 20.88
CA ASP A 52 11.99 -10.79 21.71
C ASP A 52 10.62 -10.52 22.37
N ASP A 53 10.59 -10.29 23.69
CA ASP A 53 9.36 -10.05 24.46
C ASP A 53 8.54 -8.86 23.93
N GLY A 54 9.17 -7.90 23.25
CA GLY A 54 8.50 -6.73 22.67
C GLY A 54 7.54 -7.07 21.53
N TYR A 55 7.59 -8.29 20.97
CA TYR A 55 6.61 -8.78 19.99
C TYR A 55 5.32 -9.32 20.62
N ARG A 56 5.23 -9.47 21.96
CA ARG A 56 4.03 -10.02 22.62
C ARG A 56 2.71 -9.33 22.22
N PRO A 57 2.60 -8.01 22.03
CA PRO A 57 1.36 -7.38 21.54
C PRO A 57 0.86 -7.91 20.18
N VAL A 58 1.75 -8.42 19.32
CA VAL A 58 1.38 -9.09 18.07
C VAL A 58 0.97 -10.54 18.33
N ILE A 59 1.69 -11.27 19.21
CA ILE A 59 1.33 -12.64 19.59
C ILE A 59 -0.08 -12.69 20.21
N ASP A 60 -0.36 -11.80 21.18
CA ASP A 60 -1.65 -11.71 21.86
C ASP A 60 -2.78 -11.42 20.87
N LEU A 61 -2.55 -10.50 19.93
CA LEU A 61 -3.51 -10.13 18.87
C LEU A 61 -3.80 -11.29 17.91
N LEU A 62 -2.77 -12.00 17.45
CA LEU A 62 -2.92 -13.15 16.55
C LEU A 62 -3.49 -14.40 17.25
N SER A 63 -3.40 -14.48 18.58
CA SER A 63 -3.92 -15.57 19.43
C SER A 63 -5.32 -15.28 19.99
N ASN A 64 -5.81 -14.03 19.90
CA ASN A 64 -7.13 -13.66 20.40
C ASN A 64 -8.24 -14.27 19.53
N SER A 65 -8.92 -15.29 20.05
CA SER A 65 -10.05 -15.98 19.39
C SER A 65 -11.28 -15.09 19.12
N THR A 66 -11.37 -13.90 19.72
CA THR A 66 -12.44 -12.92 19.46
C THR A 66 -12.05 -11.84 18.44
N ALA A 67 -10.78 -11.83 17.98
CA ALA A 67 -10.36 -10.93 16.92
C ALA A 67 -10.94 -11.36 15.56
N ASN A 68 -10.96 -10.43 14.61
CA ASN A 68 -11.48 -10.67 13.27
C ASN A 68 -10.57 -9.99 12.24
N LEU A 69 -9.45 -10.65 11.91
CA LEU A 69 -8.29 -10.03 11.28
C LEU A 69 -8.07 -10.46 9.83
N THR A 70 -7.44 -9.60 9.03
CA THR A 70 -6.74 -10.01 7.80
C THR A 70 -5.25 -9.76 7.99
N VAL A 71 -4.44 -10.82 7.88
CA VAL A 71 -3.00 -10.77 8.23
C VAL A 71 -2.14 -11.14 7.03
N PHE A 72 -1.20 -10.27 6.69
CA PHE A 72 -0.23 -10.51 5.61
C PHE A 72 1.10 -11.00 6.19
N VAL A 73 1.51 -12.24 5.93
CA VAL A 73 2.67 -12.86 6.59
C VAL A 73 3.86 -12.96 5.63
N PRO A 74 4.99 -12.28 5.90
CA PRO A 74 6.21 -12.43 5.12
C PRO A 74 6.76 -13.86 5.23
N ASN A 75 7.03 -14.49 4.09
CA ASN A 75 7.53 -15.87 4.05
C ASN A 75 8.99 -16.02 4.55
N ASP A 76 9.42 -17.26 4.78
CA ASP A 76 10.74 -17.63 5.28
C ASP A 76 11.89 -17.03 4.46
N ASN A 77 11.74 -16.94 3.12
CA ASN A 77 12.74 -16.34 2.24
C ASN A 77 12.87 -14.83 2.50
N THR A 78 11.75 -14.14 2.71
CA THR A 78 11.69 -12.72 3.06
C THR A 78 12.33 -12.47 4.42
N LEU A 79 11.99 -13.28 5.42
CA LEU A 79 12.50 -13.10 6.78
C LEU A 79 13.99 -13.48 6.91
N ASN A 80 14.48 -14.43 6.12
CA ASN A 80 15.90 -14.68 5.94
C ASN A 80 16.64 -13.44 5.38
N MET A 81 16.02 -12.65 4.50
CA MET A 81 16.58 -11.35 4.07
C MET A 81 16.61 -10.32 5.21
N VAL A 82 15.58 -10.24 6.05
CA VAL A 82 15.57 -9.40 7.26
C VAL A 82 16.68 -9.81 8.23
N SER A 83 16.79 -11.10 8.56
CA SER A 83 17.85 -11.67 9.40
C SER A 83 19.26 -11.45 8.83
N ARG A 84 19.41 -11.32 7.50
CA ARG A 84 20.69 -10.94 6.86
C ARG A 84 20.96 -9.45 6.96
N ALA A 85 19.95 -8.60 6.77
CA ALA A 85 20.05 -7.15 6.92
C ALA A 85 20.43 -6.76 8.35
N TYR A 86 19.74 -7.30 9.36
CA TYR A 86 20.05 -7.09 10.78
C TYR A 86 21.49 -7.52 11.14
N ARG A 87 21.92 -8.73 10.73
CA ARG A 87 23.32 -9.18 10.90
C ARG A 87 24.34 -8.37 10.11
N SER A 88 23.94 -7.66 9.04
CA SER A 88 24.81 -6.72 8.33
C SER A 88 24.92 -5.38 9.05
N TYR A 89 23.79 -4.87 9.55
CA TYR A 89 23.72 -3.67 10.39
C TYR A 89 24.57 -3.82 11.65
N ASN A 90 24.42 -4.92 12.40
CA ASN A 90 25.18 -5.17 13.61
C ASN A 90 26.70 -5.18 13.36
N ARG A 91 27.16 -5.85 12.31
CA ARG A 91 28.58 -5.87 11.91
C ARG A 91 29.11 -4.50 11.50
N ALA A 92 28.30 -3.67 10.83
CA ALA A 92 28.68 -2.31 10.45
C ALA A 92 28.80 -1.35 11.66
N HIS A 93 28.09 -1.63 12.76
CA HIS A 93 28.06 -0.80 13.97
C HIS A 93 28.81 -1.43 15.16
N ASN A 94 29.59 -2.50 14.93
CA ASN A 94 30.32 -3.27 15.95
C ASN A 94 29.43 -3.82 17.09
N ILE A 95 28.14 -4.05 16.83
CA ILE A 95 27.18 -4.61 17.80
C ILE A 95 27.38 -6.12 17.87
N SER A 96 27.82 -6.62 19.02
CA SER A 96 27.84 -8.06 19.32
C SER A 96 26.44 -8.53 19.70
N SER A 97 25.82 -9.38 18.87
CA SER A 97 24.53 -10.01 19.15
C SER A 97 24.52 -11.43 18.60
N THR A 98 24.01 -12.37 19.38
CA THR A 98 23.85 -13.78 19.03
C THR A 98 22.49 -14.09 18.39
N SER A 99 21.55 -13.14 18.38
CA SER A 99 20.22 -13.34 17.79
C SER A 99 20.27 -13.41 16.26
N GLU A 100 19.49 -14.33 15.68
CA GLU A 100 19.22 -14.35 14.23
C GLU A 100 18.28 -13.20 13.80
N TYR A 101 17.42 -12.73 14.71
CA TYR A 101 16.32 -11.81 14.45
C TYR A 101 16.55 -10.46 15.14
N PRO A 102 16.08 -9.35 14.54
CA PRO A 102 16.10 -8.05 15.20
C PRO A 102 15.16 -8.03 16.42
N PRO A 103 15.52 -7.32 17.51
CA PRO A 103 14.60 -7.05 18.62
C PRO A 103 13.45 -6.15 18.15
N ALA A 104 12.33 -6.15 18.87
CA ALA A 104 11.10 -5.48 18.43
C ALA A 104 11.27 -3.96 18.24
N ASN A 105 12.18 -3.35 18.99
CA ASN A 105 12.52 -1.92 18.95
C ASN A 105 13.59 -1.53 17.91
N TRP A 106 14.18 -2.47 17.17
CA TRP A 106 15.13 -2.14 16.11
C TRP A 106 14.40 -1.34 15.02
N SER A 107 14.96 -0.19 14.61
CA SER A 107 14.22 0.78 13.82
C SER A 107 14.98 1.30 12.60
N TYR A 108 14.21 1.77 11.61
CA TYR A 108 14.70 2.38 10.38
C TYR A 108 13.77 3.52 9.97
N HIS A 109 14.30 4.74 9.80
CA HIS A 109 13.51 5.98 9.68
C HIS A 109 12.42 6.09 10.76
N ASN A 110 12.79 5.87 12.04
CA ASN A 110 11.92 5.90 13.22
C ASN A 110 10.77 4.87 13.27
N VAL A 111 10.63 3.99 12.26
CA VAL A 111 9.70 2.86 12.28
C VAL A 111 10.39 1.63 12.89
N THR A 112 9.83 1.02 13.93
CA THR A 112 10.37 -0.20 14.56
C THR A 112 9.91 -1.48 13.85
N VAL A 113 10.50 -2.64 14.18
CA VAL A 113 9.99 -3.93 13.67
C VAL A 113 8.59 -4.21 14.21
N LEU A 114 8.28 -3.82 15.45
CA LEU A 114 6.92 -3.94 16.00
C LEU A 114 5.90 -3.14 15.17
N ASP A 115 6.22 -1.89 14.82
CA ASP A 115 5.38 -1.06 13.94
C ASP A 115 5.20 -1.73 12.57
N VAL A 116 6.30 -2.20 11.95
CA VAL A 116 6.26 -2.94 10.69
C VAL A 116 5.30 -4.12 10.79
N LEU A 117 5.37 -4.94 11.85
CA LEU A 117 4.48 -6.09 12.03
C LEU A 117 3.02 -5.70 12.27
N GLN A 118 2.74 -4.63 13.02
CA GLN A 118 1.38 -4.09 13.16
C GLN A 118 0.79 -3.60 11.82
N TYR A 119 1.62 -3.04 10.93
CA TYR A 119 1.20 -2.62 9.59
C TYR A 119 0.85 -3.80 8.66
N HIS A 120 1.24 -5.03 8.99
CA HIS A 120 0.83 -6.24 8.26
C HIS A 120 -0.54 -6.80 8.68
N ILE A 121 -1.15 -6.25 9.73
CA ILE A 121 -2.41 -6.72 10.31
C ILE A 121 -3.50 -5.69 10.02
N VAL A 122 -4.69 -6.14 9.64
CA VAL A 122 -5.89 -5.33 9.37
C VAL A 122 -6.96 -5.70 10.40
N ASN A 123 -7.64 -4.70 10.99
CA ASN A 123 -8.68 -4.90 12.01
C ASN A 123 -10.05 -5.33 11.44
N GLU A 124 -10.04 -6.04 10.31
CA GLU A 124 -11.22 -6.55 9.61
C GLU A 124 -10.82 -7.82 8.85
N SER A 125 -11.63 -8.88 8.95
CA SER A 125 -11.43 -10.15 8.23
C SER A 125 -12.18 -10.14 6.91
N PHE A 126 -11.47 -10.36 5.81
CA PHE A 126 -12.05 -10.54 4.49
C PHE A 126 -11.21 -11.48 3.63
N LEU A 127 -11.88 -12.17 2.71
CA LEU A 127 -11.25 -12.95 1.65
C LEU A 127 -10.83 -12.00 0.52
N LEU A 128 -9.60 -12.10 0.05
CA LEU A 128 -9.09 -11.35 -1.10
C LEU A 128 -9.90 -11.67 -2.37
N THR A 129 -10.36 -12.93 -2.52
CA THR A 129 -11.29 -13.32 -3.59
C THR A 129 -12.62 -12.57 -3.58
N ASN A 130 -13.03 -12.03 -2.44
CA ASN A 130 -14.36 -11.39 -2.27
C ASN A 130 -14.28 -9.86 -2.38
N LEU A 131 -13.12 -9.31 -2.78
CA LEU A 131 -12.93 -7.88 -3.03
C LEU A 131 -13.51 -7.50 -4.41
N THR A 132 -14.83 -7.31 -4.45
CA THR A 132 -15.64 -7.07 -5.67
C THR A 132 -15.83 -5.59 -6.04
N THR A 133 -15.28 -4.65 -5.26
CA THR A 133 -15.57 -3.22 -5.37
C THR A 133 -14.64 -2.43 -6.31
N GLY A 134 -13.90 -3.12 -7.18
CA GLY A 134 -13.01 -2.53 -8.19
C GLY A 134 -11.57 -3.06 -8.15
N ASN A 135 -10.70 -2.47 -8.97
CA ASN A 135 -9.30 -2.93 -9.14
C ASN A 135 -8.33 -2.50 -8.01
N VAL A 136 -8.82 -1.87 -6.94
CA VAL A 136 -8.07 -1.61 -5.72
C VAL A 136 -9.00 -1.48 -4.52
N THR A 137 -8.70 -2.22 -3.47
CA THR A 137 -9.27 -2.04 -2.13
C THR A 137 -8.29 -1.25 -1.26
N VAL A 138 -8.82 -0.34 -0.45
CA VAL A 138 -8.07 0.33 0.62
C VAL A 138 -8.51 -0.32 1.92
N ALA A 139 -7.55 -0.89 2.66
CA ALA A 139 -7.77 -1.43 4.00
C ALA A 139 -6.91 -0.67 5.01
N PHE A 140 -7.25 -0.74 6.29
CA PHE A 140 -6.63 0.07 7.34
C PHE A 140 -5.92 -0.81 8.37
N SER A 141 -4.63 -0.56 8.57
CA SER A 141 -3.77 -1.43 9.39
C SER A 141 -3.98 -1.25 10.89
N MET A 142 -3.42 -2.14 11.71
CA MET A 142 -3.44 -2.04 13.17
C MET A 142 -2.24 -1.25 13.74
N LEU A 143 -1.42 -0.63 12.90
CA LEU A 143 -0.41 0.32 13.35
C LEU A 143 -1.10 1.59 13.87
N SER A 144 -1.03 1.77 15.19
CA SER A 144 -1.63 2.89 15.93
C SER A 144 -0.61 3.86 16.55
N ASN A 145 0.70 3.60 16.37
CA ASN A 145 1.77 4.46 16.85
C ASN A 145 1.68 5.87 16.24
N SER A 146 1.27 6.85 17.05
CA SER A 146 1.06 8.24 16.66
C SER A 146 2.33 9.01 16.28
N SER A 147 3.52 8.45 16.54
CA SER A 147 4.78 9.01 16.04
C SER A 147 4.97 8.74 14.54
N ILE A 148 4.21 7.79 13.98
CA ILE A 148 4.27 7.36 12.58
C ILE A 148 2.93 7.62 11.89
N ASN A 149 1.81 7.17 12.49
CA ASN A 149 0.48 7.44 11.96
C ASN A 149 0.05 8.87 12.26
N HIS A 150 0.06 9.74 11.23
CA HIS A 150 -0.41 11.12 11.32
C HIS A 150 -1.77 11.33 10.64
N TYR A 151 -2.52 10.25 10.36
CA TYR A 151 -3.90 10.33 9.88
C TYR A 151 -4.85 10.73 11.01
N ILE A 152 -5.71 11.72 10.78
CA ILE A 152 -6.78 12.08 11.72
C ILE A 152 -7.94 11.09 11.56
N ASN A 153 -8.38 10.51 12.68
CA ASN A 153 -9.50 9.55 12.79
C ASN A 153 -9.34 8.28 11.93
N SER A 154 -8.11 7.86 11.63
CA SER A 154 -7.80 6.65 10.88
C SER A 154 -6.41 6.10 11.24
N THR A 155 -6.11 4.88 10.81
CA THR A 155 -4.76 4.26 10.91
C THR A 155 -4.07 4.28 9.54
N LEU A 156 -2.82 3.81 9.47
CA LEU A 156 -2.11 3.80 8.19
C LEU A 156 -2.80 2.87 7.17
N PRO A 157 -3.17 3.38 5.98
CA PRO A 157 -3.82 2.60 4.95
C PRO A 157 -2.82 1.70 4.22
N LEU A 158 -3.33 0.57 3.73
CA LEU A 158 -2.68 -0.34 2.79
C LEU A 158 -3.57 -0.55 1.56
N LEU A 159 -2.94 -0.79 0.43
CA LEU A 159 -3.62 -1.04 -0.85
C LEU A 159 -3.55 -2.51 -1.19
N ILE A 160 -4.68 -3.08 -1.58
CA ILE A 160 -4.81 -4.45 -2.05
C ILE A 160 -5.31 -4.40 -3.50
N GLN A 161 -4.57 -4.98 -4.42
CA GLN A 161 -4.80 -4.85 -5.87
C GLN A 161 -4.81 -6.23 -6.54
N PRO A 162 -5.96 -6.69 -7.09
CA PRO A 162 -5.98 -7.83 -7.99
C PRO A 162 -5.28 -7.49 -9.31
N ASN A 163 -4.70 -8.49 -9.97
CA ASN A 163 -4.22 -8.38 -11.35
C ASN A 163 -5.40 -8.48 -12.35
N ALA A 164 -6.31 -7.49 -12.31
CA ALA A 164 -7.50 -7.37 -13.14
C ALA A 164 -7.67 -5.94 -13.68
N THR A 165 -8.36 -5.78 -14.81
CA THR A 165 -8.87 -4.47 -15.25
C THR A 165 -9.99 -3.99 -14.32
N TYR A 166 -10.29 -2.68 -14.32
CA TYR A 166 -11.44 -2.16 -13.56
C TYR A 166 -12.76 -2.80 -14.02
N GLU A 167 -12.96 -2.92 -15.34
CA GLU A 167 -14.08 -3.63 -15.97
C GLU A 167 -14.26 -5.05 -15.41
N ASN A 168 -13.21 -5.89 -15.43
CA ASN A 168 -13.28 -7.24 -14.89
C ASN A 168 -13.49 -7.25 -13.36
N ALA A 169 -12.87 -6.31 -12.64
CA ALA A 169 -12.97 -6.19 -11.19
C ALA A 169 -14.27 -5.56 -10.68
N THR A 170 -15.19 -5.20 -11.59
CA THR A 170 -16.57 -4.74 -11.28
C THR A 170 -17.64 -5.64 -11.91
N ASN A 171 -17.24 -6.62 -12.73
CA ASN A 171 -18.14 -7.57 -13.38
C ASN A 171 -18.30 -8.83 -12.52
N GLN A 172 -19.40 -8.92 -11.76
CA GLN A 172 -19.66 -10.04 -10.86
C GLN A 172 -19.61 -11.39 -11.57
N THR A 173 -20.28 -11.55 -12.73
CA THR A 173 -20.28 -12.80 -13.50
C THR A 173 -18.87 -13.23 -13.96
N TRP A 174 -17.98 -12.26 -14.22
CA TRP A 174 -16.57 -12.56 -14.48
C TRP A 174 -15.85 -13.00 -13.21
N LEU A 175 -16.06 -12.32 -12.09
CA LEU A 175 -15.46 -12.63 -10.78
C LEU A 175 -15.89 -14.01 -10.26
N ASP A 176 -17.15 -14.39 -10.41
CA ASP A 176 -17.71 -15.69 -10.00
C ASP A 176 -16.90 -16.88 -10.56
N THR A 177 -16.34 -16.71 -11.77
CA THR A 177 -15.47 -17.72 -12.41
C THR A 177 -13.99 -17.49 -12.10
N ASN A 178 -13.53 -16.24 -12.06
CA ASN A 178 -12.10 -15.89 -12.14
C ASN A 178 -11.44 -15.46 -10.82
N ALA A 179 -12.20 -15.05 -9.79
CA ALA A 179 -11.65 -14.44 -8.58
C ALA A 179 -10.66 -15.36 -7.82
N GLN A 180 -10.96 -16.66 -7.79
CA GLN A 180 -10.07 -17.69 -7.24
C GLN A 180 -8.68 -17.69 -7.91
N TYR A 181 -8.57 -17.40 -9.20
CA TYR A 181 -7.31 -17.38 -9.96
C TYR A 181 -6.59 -16.02 -9.92
N LEU A 182 -7.22 -14.97 -9.40
CA LEU A 182 -6.59 -13.66 -9.28
C LEU A 182 -5.35 -13.70 -8.37
N ARG A 183 -4.26 -13.15 -8.89
CA ARG A 183 -3.05 -12.81 -8.12
C ARG A 183 -3.24 -11.43 -7.51
N PHE A 184 -2.89 -11.29 -6.24
CA PHE A 184 -3.00 -10.04 -5.50
C PHE A 184 -1.63 -9.44 -5.19
N ARG A 185 -1.58 -8.11 -5.17
CA ARG A 185 -0.49 -7.32 -4.59
C ARG A 185 -1.02 -6.56 -3.39
N VAL A 186 -0.23 -6.48 -2.34
CA VAL A 186 -0.50 -5.65 -1.16
C VAL A 186 0.67 -4.68 -0.93
N GLY A 187 0.41 -3.41 -0.58
CA GLY A 187 1.48 -2.42 -0.48
C GLY A 187 1.02 -0.99 -0.18
N ASN A 188 1.89 -0.02 -0.47
CA ASN A 188 1.69 1.41 -0.17
C ASN A 188 1.77 2.33 -1.41
N GLY A 189 1.57 1.78 -2.60
CA GLY A 189 1.64 2.50 -3.87
C GLY A 189 3.05 2.80 -4.37
N VAL A 190 4.07 2.77 -3.49
CA VAL A 190 5.50 2.80 -3.87
C VAL A 190 6.09 1.40 -3.89
N ASN A 191 5.95 0.68 -2.78
CA ASN A 191 6.34 -0.71 -2.63
C ASN A 191 5.09 -1.61 -2.67
N SER A 192 5.23 -2.82 -3.23
CA SER A 192 4.21 -3.86 -3.12
C SER A 192 4.82 -5.25 -3.01
N SER A 193 4.10 -6.13 -2.32
CA SER A 193 4.41 -7.53 -2.11
C SER A 193 3.38 -8.39 -2.84
N THR A 194 3.82 -9.43 -3.53
CA THR A 194 2.92 -10.42 -4.16
C THR A 194 2.39 -11.36 -3.08
N VAL A 195 1.08 -11.62 -3.08
CA VAL A 195 0.47 -12.70 -2.28
C VAL A 195 0.66 -14.03 -3.03
N ILE A 196 1.22 -15.04 -2.35
CA ILE A 196 1.50 -16.38 -2.92
C ILE A 196 0.55 -17.46 -2.43
N ASN A 197 0.13 -17.40 -1.17
CA ASN A 197 -0.94 -18.22 -0.62
C ASN A 197 -1.91 -17.22 -0.01
N LYS A 198 -3.14 -17.16 -0.52
CA LYS A 198 -4.16 -16.23 -0.05
C LYS A 198 -5.21 -16.97 0.79
N ASP A 199 -5.96 -16.20 1.56
CA ASP A 199 -7.27 -16.61 2.09
C ASP A 199 -7.23 -17.85 3.00
N LEU A 200 -6.10 -18.10 3.68
CA LEU A 200 -5.95 -19.23 4.60
C LEU A 200 -6.81 -18.99 5.85
N ASN A 201 -7.76 -19.88 6.09
CA ASN A 201 -8.82 -19.70 7.09
C ASN A 201 -8.36 -20.03 8.52
N ALA A 202 -8.71 -19.18 9.49
CA ALA A 202 -8.43 -19.33 10.93
C ALA A 202 -9.65 -18.88 11.77
N THR A 203 -9.73 -19.30 13.03
CA THR A 203 -10.90 -19.02 13.89
C THR A 203 -11.13 -17.53 14.15
N ASN A 204 -10.07 -16.72 14.07
CA ASN A 204 -10.06 -15.27 14.28
C ASN A 204 -9.67 -14.47 13.02
N GLY A 205 -9.80 -15.05 11.82
CA GLY A 205 -9.64 -14.32 10.56
C GLY A 205 -8.97 -15.06 9.42
N HIS A 206 -8.33 -14.32 8.50
CA HIS A 206 -7.68 -14.86 7.31
C HIS A 206 -6.20 -14.49 7.21
N VAL A 207 -5.39 -15.42 6.70
CA VAL A 207 -3.95 -15.29 6.55
C VAL A 207 -3.53 -15.32 5.08
N ASN A 208 -2.68 -14.37 4.70
CA ASN A 208 -2.21 -14.16 3.33
C ASN A 208 -0.67 -14.14 3.32
N ILE A 209 -0.03 -15.17 2.78
CA ILE A 209 1.44 -15.29 2.74
C ILE A 209 2.02 -14.45 1.59
N ILE A 210 3.04 -13.65 1.87
CA ILE A 210 3.59 -12.65 0.95
C ILE A 210 5.12 -12.76 0.76
N GLN A 211 5.64 -12.19 -0.34
CA GLN A 211 7.05 -12.34 -0.79
C GLN A 211 8.01 -11.19 -0.45
N SER A 212 7.55 -10.20 0.30
CA SER A 212 8.29 -9.00 0.72
C SER A 212 7.64 -8.43 1.98
N VAL A 213 8.42 -7.75 2.82
CA VAL A 213 7.91 -7.01 3.99
C VAL A 213 7.11 -5.79 3.53
N LEU A 214 5.91 -5.60 4.07
CA LEU A 214 5.14 -4.37 3.93
C LEU A 214 5.79 -3.28 4.79
N ILE A 215 6.28 -2.23 4.13
CA ILE A 215 6.84 -1.06 4.80
C ILE A 215 5.71 -0.04 4.97
N PRO A 216 5.47 0.49 6.19
CA PRO A 216 4.53 1.58 6.41
C PRO A 216 4.79 2.77 5.45
N PRO A 217 3.74 3.51 5.06
CA PRO A 217 3.92 4.84 4.50
C PRO A 217 4.82 5.70 5.40
N LEU A 218 5.65 6.55 4.81
CA LEU A 218 6.54 7.48 5.50
C LEU A 218 6.16 8.92 5.12
N GLU A 219 6.81 9.91 5.75
CA GLU A 219 6.62 11.33 5.46
C GLU A 219 6.81 11.67 3.97
N PRO A 220 6.08 12.66 3.43
CA PRO A 220 6.20 13.11 2.04
C PRO A 220 7.66 13.37 1.62
N SER A 221 8.44 14.03 2.48
CA SER A 221 9.86 14.31 2.27
C SER A 221 10.74 13.06 2.06
N VAL A 222 10.36 11.93 2.67
CA VAL A 222 11.07 10.65 2.61
C VAL A 222 10.56 9.76 1.46
N VAL A 223 9.30 9.94 1.06
CA VAL A 223 8.64 9.15 0.01
C VAL A 223 8.83 9.76 -1.38
N ILE A 224 8.58 11.06 -1.56
CA ILE A 224 8.59 11.73 -2.88
C ILE A 224 9.91 11.54 -3.64
N PRO A 225 11.11 11.68 -3.03
CA PRO A 225 12.39 11.43 -3.73
C PRO A 225 12.59 9.97 -4.20
N LYS A 226 11.81 9.02 -3.68
CA LYS A 226 11.84 7.59 -4.07
C LYS A 226 10.82 7.27 -5.17
N VAL A 227 9.97 8.22 -5.55
CA VAL A 227 8.93 8.05 -6.59
C VAL A 227 9.48 8.44 -7.95
N ARG A 228 9.50 7.49 -8.89
CA ARG A 228 9.84 7.76 -10.30
C ARG A 228 8.83 8.73 -10.93
N ASN A 229 9.35 9.58 -11.82
CA ASN A 229 8.62 10.58 -12.61
C ASN A 229 8.09 11.80 -11.84
N VAL A 230 8.51 12.05 -10.59
CA VAL A 230 8.23 13.32 -9.84
C VAL A 230 9.52 13.99 -9.33
N SER A 231 10.62 13.89 -10.09
CA SER A 231 11.92 14.45 -9.67
C SER A 231 11.91 15.96 -9.51
N TYR A 232 11.12 16.68 -10.32
CA TYR A 232 10.90 18.12 -10.16
C TYR A 232 10.30 18.46 -8.78
N LEU A 233 9.44 17.60 -8.21
CA LEU A 233 8.81 17.81 -6.90
C LEU A 233 9.79 17.54 -5.78
N ALA A 234 10.56 16.45 -5.89
CA ALA A 234 11.64 16.16 -4.95
C ALA A 234 12.66 17.33 -4.90
N GLU A 235 12.99 17.90 -6.06
CA GLU A 235 13.85 19.09 -6.13
C GLU A 235 13.15 20.36 -5.62
N ALA A 236 11.84 20.54 -5.85
CA ALA A 236 11.07 21.65 -5.27
C ALA A 236 11.08 21.62 -3.74
N LEU A 237 10.88 20.45 -3.13
CA LEU A 237 10.94 20.29 -1.67
C LEU A 237 12.36 20.54 -1.12
N HIS A 238 13.40 20.24 -1.89
CA HIS A 238 14.78 20.58 -1.54
C HIS A 238 15.08 22.09 -1.68
N ARG A 239 14.61 22.74 -2.76
CA ARG A 239 14.77 24.20 -3.00
C ARG A 239 13.92 25.05 -2.04
N TYR A 240 12.79 24.53 -1.54
CA TYR A 240 11.84 25.26 -0.68
C TYR A 240 11.54 24.52 0.64
N PRO A 241 12.42 24.58 1.66
CA PRO A 241 12.26 23.85 2.91
C PRO A 241 10.94 24.09 3.65
N MET A 242 10.38 25.31 3.58
CA MET A 242 9.07 25.62 4.19
C MET A 242 7.92 24.83 3.57
N LEU A 243 7.97 24.51 2.27
CA LEU A 243 6.97 23.66 1.62
C LEU A 243 7.12 22.20 2.09
N ASN A 244 8.35 21.73 2.24
CA ASN A 244 8.65 20.40 2.77
C ASN A 244 8.18 20.23 4.23
N GLU A 245 8.44 21.23 5.07
CA GLU A 245 7.92 21.30 6.45
C GLU A 245 6.39 21.36 6.48
N THR A 246 5.78 22.19 5.63
CA THR A 246 4.31 22.29 5.53
C THR A 246 3.68 20.96 5.13
N LEU A 247 4.25 20.23 4.16
CA LEU A 247 3.73 18.93 3.74
C LEU A 247 3.94 17.82 4.77
N ASN A 248 5.05 17.84 5.52
CA ASN A 248 5.28 16.88 6.61
C ASN A 248 4.32 17.13 7.79
N ASN A 249 4.07 18.40 8.15
CA ASN A 249 3.21 18.77 9.29
C ASN A 249 1.71 18.80 8.94
N ALA A 250 1.35 18.83 7.66
CA ALA A 250 -0.05 18.68 7.21
C ALA A 250 -0.58 17.27 7.46
N THR A 251 -1.90 17.13 7.56
CA THR A 251 -2.60 15.86 7.77
C THR A 251 -3.83 15.76 6.89
N ASN A 252 -4.23 14.53 6.55
CA ASN A 252 -5.42 14.20 5.74
C ASN A 252 -5.55 15.03 4.45
N PHE A 253 -4.48 15.12 3.65
CA PHE A 253 -4.46 15.81 2.35
C PHE A 253 -4.21 14.87 1.17
N THR A 254 -4.46 15.37 -0.04
CA THR A 254 -4.12 14.68 -1.29
C THR A 254 -3.34 15.62 -2.23
N ILE A 255 -2.18 15.17 -2.73
CA ILE A 255 -1.36 15.86 -3.73
C ILE A 255 -1.66 15.29 -5.12
N PHE A 256 -1.76 16.16 -6.12
CA PHE A 256 -1.73 15.80 -7.54
C PHE A 256 -0.41 16.30 -8.14
N ALA A 257 0.58 15.43 -8.29
CA ALA A 257 1.90 15.79 -8.79
C ALA A 257 2.00 15.59 -10.31
N PRO A 258 2.22 16.62 -11.14
CA PRO A 258 2.55 16.44 -12.55
C PRO A 258 3.70 15.46 -12.77
N ASP A 259 3.69 14.76 -13.90
CA ASP A 259 4.83 13.96 -14.29
C ASP A 259 6.01 14.85 -14.75
N SER A 260 7.24 14.38 -14.58
CA SER A 260 8.45 15.16 -14.89
C SER A 260 8.73 15.34 -16.39
N LYS A 261 7.80 14.91 -17.26
CA LYS A 261 7.81 15.22 -18.70
C LYS A 261 6.95 16.44 -19.01
N SER A 262 5.79 16.52 -18.36
CA SER A 262 4.83 17.61 -18.51
C SER A 262 5.21 18.86 -17.72
N PHE A 263 5.78 18.70 -16.52
CA PHE A 263 6.30 19.83 -15.73
C PHE A 263 7.80 19.67 -15.42
N GLN A 264 8.54 20.77 -15.53
CA GLN A 264 9.96 20.89 -15.18
C GLN A 264 10.15 22.19 -14.39
N LEU A 265 11.11 22.23 -13.45
CA LEU A 265 11.34 23.45 -12.64
C LEU A 265 11.76 24.68 -13.47
N SER A 266 12.32 24.49 -14.66
CA SER A 266 12.58 25.56 -15.63
C SER A 266 11.32 26.24 -16.16
N GLN A 267 10.14 25.60 -16.10
CA GLN A 267 8.85 26.26 -16.38
C GLN A 267 8.41 27.19 -15.24
N ALA A 268 9.00 27.04 -14.06
CA ALA A 268 8.81 27.88 -12.88
C ALA A 268 9.90 28.97 -12.73
N GLU A 269 10.99 28.89 -13.50
CA GLU A 269 12.06 29.89 -13.48
C GLU A 269 11.57 31.20 -14.11
N GLY A 270 11.59 32.29 -13.32
CA GLY A 270 11.01 33.58 -13.67
C GLY A 270 9.62 33.84 -13.08
N MET A 271 8.94 32.85 -12.50
CA MET A 271 7.79 33.11 -11.62
C MET A 271 8.27 33.71 -10.29
N ASN A 272 7.47 34.61 -9.71
CA ASN A 272 7.74 35.12 -8.36
C ASN A 272 7.31 34.08 -7.29
N ASN A 273 7.81 34.24 -6.06
CA ASN A 273 7.56 33.31 -4.96
C ASN A 273 6.07 33.10 -4.64
N ASP A 274 5.22 34.11 -4.79
CA ASP A 274 3.78 33.98 -4.54
C ASP A 274 3.06 33.22 -5.65
N THR A 275 3.41 33.44 -6.91
CA THR A 275 2.90 32.63 -8.04
C THR A 275 3.34 31.17 -7.90
N LEU A 276 4.60 30.91 -7.52
CA LEU A 276 5.09 29.57 -7.24
C LEU A 276 4.36 28.91 -6.06
N ARG A 277 4.11 29.65 -4.98
CA ARG A 277 3.35 29.20 -3.82
C ARG A 277 1.90 28.87 -4.18
N GLN A 278 1.21 29.74 -4.91
CA GLN A 278 -0.16 29.50 -5.37
C GLN A 278 -0.24 28.28 -6.30
N LEU A 279 0.72 28.12 -7.20
CA LEU A 279 0.84 26.95 -8.08
C LEU A 279 1.10 25.67 -7.28
N ALA A 280 1.96 25.69 -6.26
CA ALA A 280 2.16 24.52 -5.40
C ALA A 280 0.89 24.16 -4.61
N LEU A 281 0.19 25.15 -4.06
CA LEU A 281 -1.02 24.96 -3.27
C LEU A 281 -2.26 24.58 -4.10
N SER A 282 -2.30 24.88 -5.42
CA SER A 282 -3.40 24.43 -6.30
C SER A 282 -3.34 22.92 -6.61
N HIS A 283 -2.17 22.30 -6.41
CA HIS A 283 -1.93 20.86 -6.56
C HIS A 283 -2.15 20.05 -5.28
N ILE A 284 -2.62 20.69 -4.19
CA ILE A 284 -2.87 20.03 -2.90
C ILE A 284 -4.34 20.31 -2.51
N VAL A 285 -5.09 19.27 -2.12
CA VAL A 285 -6.47 19.40 -1.64
C VAL A 285 -6.64 18.89 -0.21
N TYR A 286 -7.58 19.49 0.52
CA TYR A 286 -8.04 19.00 1.81
C TYR A 286 -8.83 17.70 1.62
N GLY A 287 -8.56 16.70 2.43
CA GLY A 287 -9.20 15.39 2.38
C GLY A 287 -8.31 14.29 1.79
N LEU A 288 -8.60 13.06 2.21
CA LEU A 288 -7.97 11.84 1.71
C LEU A 288 -8.83 11.29 0.56
N TYR A 289 -8.32 11.41 -0.67
CA TYR A 289 -8.98 10.90 -1.86
C TYR A 289 -8.17 9.76 -2.46
N PHE A 290 -8.43 8.53 -2.02
CA PHE A 290 -8.06 7.33 -2.77
C PHE A 290 -8.90 7.23 -4.05
N THR A 291 -8.47 6.45 -5.03
CA THR A 291 -9.26 6.21 -6.26
C THR A 291 -10.67 5.66 -5.99
N THR A 292 -10.86 4.94 -4.87
CA THR A 292 -12.16 4.47 -4.40
C THR A 292 -13.08 5.62 -3.96
N ASN A 293 -12.53 6.70 -3.37
CA ASN A 293 -13.33 7.91 -3.09
C ASN A 293 -13.65 8.67 -4.37
N PHE A 294 -12.75 8.66 -5.37
CA PHE A 294 -13.04 9.26 -6.68
C PHE A 294 -14.21 8.55 -7.36
N THR A 295 -14.20 7.22 -7.45
CA THR A 295 -15.32 6.46 -8.03
C THR A 295 -16.60 6.60 -7.20
N GLN A 296 -16.52 6.55 -5.86
CA GLN A 296 -17.68 6.75 -4.98
C GLN A 296 -18.33 8.13 -5.16
N ASN A 297 -17.55 9.21 -5.13
CA ASN A 297 -18.07 10.57 -5.30
C ASN A 297 -18.63 10.78 -6.72
N ALA A 298 -17.99 10.22 -7.75
CA ALA A 298 -18.53 10.26 -9.11
C ALA A 298 -19.87 9.52 -9.23
N THR A 299 -20.01 8.33 -8.63
CA THR A 299 -21.28 7.58 -8.61
C THR A 299 -22.41 8.35 -7.92
N ILE A 300 -22.10 9.08 -6.83
CA ILE A 300 -23.09 9.89 -6.10
C ILE A 300 -23.47 11.18 -6.86
N ASN A 301 -22.54 11.77 -7.62
CA ASN A 301 -22.70 13.08 -8.27
C ASN A 301 -22.73 13.01 -9.81
N ASN A 302 -23.25 11.92 -10.39
CA ASN A 302 -23.44 11.73 -11.83
C ASN A 302 -22.16 11.89 -12.70
N GLY A 303 -20.99 11.58 -12.14
CA GLY A 303 -19.69 11.56 -12.82
C GLY A 303 -18.74 12.71 -12.45
N GLU A 304 -19.25 13.82 -11.89
CA GLU A 304 -18.49 15.05 -11.64
C GLU A 304 -18.69 15.56 -10.21
N PHE A 305 -17.64 16.08 -9.58
CA PHE A 305 -17.70 16.65 -8.23
C PHE A 305 -16.55 17.65 -8.00
N ASN A 306 -16.57 18.34 -6.86
CA ASN A 306 -15.61 19.38 -6.52
C ASN A 306 -14.70 18.99 -5.36
N LEU A 307 -13.43 19.38 -5.45
CA LEU A 307 -12.41 19.29 -4.41
C LEU A 307 -12.03 20.70 -3.93
N THR A 308 -11.57 20.84 -2.68
CA THR A 308 -11.12 22.13 -2.12
C THR A 308 -9.60 22.17 -2.04
N THR A 309 -8.95 23.06 -2.79
CA THR A 309 -7.48 23.20 -2.79
C THR A 309 -6.95 23.99 -1.58
N PHE A 310 -5.68 23.80 -1.24
CA PHE A 310 -4.98 24.64 -0.26
C PHE A 310 -4.75 26.07 -0.77
N ASN A 311 -4.91 26.33 -2.07
CA ASN A 311 -4.78 27.67 -2.64
C ASN A 311 -6.04 28.51 -2.35
N ASN A 312 -6.10 29.13 -1.17
CA ASN A 312 -7.19 30.01 -0.74
C ASN A 312 -8.58 29.34 -0.78
N ASN A 313 -8.66 28.02 -0.52
CA ASN A 313 -9.88 27.21 -0.64
C ASN A 313 -10.50 27.19 -2.06
N ALA A 314 -9.73 27.46 -3.10
CA ALA A 314 -10.23 27.46 -4.48
C ALA A 314 -10.71 26.05 -4.91
N THR A 315 -11.83 26.01 -5.62
CA THR A 315 -12.44 24.79 -6.16
C THR A 315 -11.58 24.17 -7.25
N LEU A 316 -11.32 22.86 -7.14
CA LEU A 316 -10.77 22.02 -8.20
C LEU A 316 -11.85 21.03 -8.68
N PRO A 317 -12.42 21.22 -9.89
CA PRO A 317 -13.35 20.25 -10.47
C PRO A 317 -12.65 18.92 -10.74
N ALA A 318 -13.35 17.81 -10.44
CA ALA A 318 -12.91 16.45 -10.67
C ALA A 318 -14.03 15.63 -11.33
N SER A 319 -13.67 14.74 -12.25
CA SER A 319 -14.60 13.80 -12.86
C SER A 319 -13.99 12.42 -13.07
N VAL A 320 -14.84 11.40 -13.18
CA VAL A 320 -14.41 10.01 -13.43
C VAL A 320 -15.20 9.43 -14.59
N ASN A 321 -14.48 8.99 -15.63
CA ASN A 321 -15.11 8.27 -16.73
C ASN A 321 -15.57 6.88 -16.26
N ALA A 322 -16.89 6.63 -16.24
CA ALA A 322 -17.48 5.42 -15.66
C ALA A 322 -17.00 4.08 -16.28
N THR A 323 -16.60 4.08 -17.56
CA THR A 323 -16.14 2.86 -18.26
C THR A 323 -14.67 2.53 -18.02
N SER A 324 -13.81 3.54 -17.96
CA SER A 324 -12.34 3.37 -17.85
C SER A 324 -11.77 3.67 -16.46
N SER A 325 -12.58 4.24 -15.57
CA SER A 325 -12.17 4.86 -14.29
C SER A 325 -11.05 5.89 -14.41
N GLN A 326 -10.87 6.49 -15.60
CA GLN A 326 -9.96 7.61 -15.76
C GLN A 326 -10.47 8.82 -14.98
N ILE A 327 -9.77 9.12 -13.87
CA ILE A 327 -9.94 10.36 -13.11
C ILE A 327 -9.34 11.50 -13.93
N THR A 328 -10.10 12.59 -14.07
CA THR A 328 -9.69 13.83 -14.71
C THR A 328 -9.93 15.02 -13.75
N LEU A 329 -9.00 15.96 -13.72
CA LEU A 329 -9.00 17.14 -12.85
C LEU A 329 -8.93 18.41 -13.70
N ASN A 330 -9.62 19.46 -13.29
CA ASN A 330 -9.76 20.74 -14.02
C ASN A 330 -10.06 20.52 -15.53
N GLY A 331 -10.98 19.59 -15.82
CA GLY A 331 -11.40 19.17 -17.17
C GLY A 331 -10.32 18.56 -18.09
N THR A 332 -9.06 18.49 -17.68
CA THR A 332 -7.93 18.27 -18.60
C THR A 332 -6.82 17.36 -18.07
N ALA A 333 -6.48 17.44 -16.78
CA ALA A 333 -5.34 16.73 -16.20
C ALA A 333 -5.73 15.33 -15.73
N LYS A 334 -5.10 14.29 -16.27
CA LYS A 334 -5.47 12.90 -16.04
C LYS A 334 -4.57 12.25 -15.01
N VAL A 335 -5.13 11.52 -14.04
CA VAL A 335 -4.35 10.68 -13.13
C VAL A 335 -3.77 9.50 -13.91
N ILE A 336 -2.44 9.38 -13.94
CA ILE A 336 -1.69 8.33 -14.66
C ILE A 336 -1.02 7.30 -13.72
N ARG A 337 -0.88 7.63 -12.44
CA ARG A 337 -0.52 6.69 -11.37
C ARG A 337 -1.15 7.17 -10.07
N SER A 338 -1.81 6.29 -9.35
CA SER A 338 -2.63 6.67 -8.20
C SER A 338 -2.16 6.07 -6.87
N ASN A 339 -2.74 6.58 -5.78
CA ASN A 339 -2.65 6.03 -4.43
C ASN A 339 -1.20 5.82 -3.94
N ILE A 340 -0.30 6.77 -4.18
CA ILE A 340 1.01 6.78 -3.50
C ILE A 340 0.78 7.26 -2.07
N LEU A 341 1.10 6.44 -1.07
CA LEU A 341 0.77 6.75 0.32
C LEU A 341 1.92 7.45 1.05
N PHE A 342 1.56 8.46 1.83
CA PHE A 342 2.40 9.05 2.88
C PHE A 342 1.85 8.62 4.25
N ASN A 343 2.58 8.90 5.33
CA ASN A 343 2.11 8.63 6.69
C ASN A 343 1.05 9.63 7.20
N ASN A 344 0.76 10.66 6.40
CA ASN A 344 -0.11 11.79 6.73
C ASN A 344 -1.07 12.20 5.58
N GLY A 345 -1.03 11.51 4.43
CA GLY A 345 -1.69 11.96 3.20
C GLY A 345 -1.48 11.03 1.99
N ILE A 346 -1.96 11.45 0.83
CA ILE A 346 -1.93 10.67 -0.43
C ILE A 346 -1.31 11.52 -1.56
N MET A 347 -0.69 10.88 -2.54
CA MET A 347 -0.31 11.49 -3.82
C MET A 347 -0.80 10.67 -5.02
N HIS A 348 -1.22 11.36 -6.07
CA HIS A 348 -1.42 10.81 -7.41
C HIS A 348 -0.52 11.56 -8.39
N ILE A 349 0.00 10.88 -9.41
CA ILE A 349 0.73 11.49 -10.52
C ILE A 349 -0.26 11.82 -11.64
N ILE A 350 -0.20 13.04 -12.17
CA ILE A 350 -1.06 13.54 -13.26
C ILE A 350 -0.28 13.86 -14.54
N ASP A 351 -0.94 13.83 -15.69
CA ASP A 351 -0.30 13.98 -17.02
C ASP A 351 0.08 15.42 -17.43
N ARG A 352 -0.25 16.42 -16.60
CA ARG A 352 0.03 17.85 -16.80
C ARG A 352 -0.13 18.66 -15.51
N PRO A 353 0.47 19.86 -15.38
CA PRO A 353 0.12 20.81 -14.33
C PRO A 353 -1.37 21.16 -14.32
N LEU A 354 -1.95 21.26 -13.12
CA LEU A 354 -3.19 21.96 -12.87
C LEU A 354 -2.95 23.46 -13.07
N ASN A 355 -3.36 23.97 -14.23
CA ASN A 355 -3.33 25.40 -14.50
C ASN A 355 -4.07 26.15 -13.40
N ILE A 356 -3.39 27.12 -12.79
CA ILE A 356 -4.06 28.22 -12.08
C ILE A 356 -4.85 29.03 -13.12
N THR A 357 -6.11 28.67 -13.31
CA THR A 357 -7.09 29.61 -13.84
C THR A 357 -7.19 30.75 -12.84
N ASN A 358 -6.51 31.86 -13.12
CA ASN A 358 -6.72 33.11 -12.40
C ASN A 358 -8.22 33.37 -12.38
N ALA A 359 -8.84 33.38 -11.19
CA ALA A 359 -10.24 33.75 -11.05
C ALA A 359 -10.39 35.17 -11.61
N THR A 360 -11.19 35.31 -12.66
CA THR A 360 -11.33 36.58 -13.37
C THR A 360 -12.00 37.61 -12.47
N ALA A 361 -11.28 38.72 -12.25
CA ALA A 361 -11.80 39.97 -11.72
C ALA A 361 -11.74 41.03 -12.83
#